data_AF-A0AAX0Z2P7-F1
#
_entry.id   AF-A0AAX0Z2P7-F1
#
_cell.length_a   1.000
_cell.length_b   1.000
_cell.length_c   1.000
_cell.angle_alpha   90.00
_cell.angle_beta   90.00
_cell.angle_gamma   90.00
#
_symmetry.space_group_name_H-M   'P 1'
#
loop_
_entity.id
_entity.type
_entity.pdbx_description
1 polymer ?
#
loop_
_entity_poly.entity_id
_entity_poly.type
_entity_poly.pdbx_seq_one_letter_code
_entity_poly.pdbx_strand_id
1 'polypeptide(L)'
;VGKDVEQIIRDLADTAVKLYREQAKVRVRTQAEERAEDRILDALLPRRSGGIGFDPEVARSEPSAQDNETRIKFRKMLRNGELDEREIELDLAANVSMDIMTPPGMEEMGQQLKSMFANLGGGAKAHKRTLTIKAARPLLVEEEAGKLVNEDDIRTAAIEACEQHGIVFIDEIDKVAKRGDNVGGGDVSREGVQRDLLPLVEGSNVSTKYGTIKTDHIL
;
A
#
# COMPACT_ATOMS: atom_id res chain seq x y z
N VAL A 1 -13.97 28.53 2.74
CA VAL A 1 -14.49 27.15 2.61
C VAL A 1 -13.86 26.37 3.75
N GLY A 2 -14.58 26.21 4.86
CA GLY A 2 -14.02 25.68 6.10
C GLY A 2 -13.63 24.22 5.96
N LYS A 3 -12.48 23.83 6.54
CA LYS A 3 -12.13 22.41 6.66
C LYS A 3 -13.18 21.76 7.54
N ASP A 4 -13.83 20.75 7.00
CA ASP A 4 -14.79 19.89 7.69
C ASP A 4 -14.10 19.26 8.90
N VAL A 5 -14.69 19.41 10.10
CA VAL A 5 -14.10 18.93 11.36
C VAL A 5 -13.98 17.41 11.36
N GLU A 6 -14.83 16.71 10.60
CA GLU A 6 -14.72 15.28 10.33
C GLU A 6 -13.39 14.87 9.68
N GLN A 7 -12.68 15.80 9.03
CA GLN A 7 -11.37 15.52 8.43
C GLN A 7 -10.36 15.04 9.47
N ILE A 8 -10.48 15.47 10.74
CA ILE A 8 -9.63 15.00 11.83
C ILE A 8 -9.72 13.47 11.97
N ILE A 9 -10.93 12.91 11.91
CA ILE A 9 -11.16 11.47 12.03
C ILE A 9 -10.75 10.74 10.75
N ARG A 10 -10.95 11.35 9.57
CA ARG A 10 -10.48 10.78 8.30
C ARG A 10 -8.95 10.68 8.25
N ASP A 11 -8.24 11.69 8.75
CA ASP A 11 -6.77 11.71 8.83
C ASP A 11 -6.24 10.69 9.87
N LEU A 12 -6.94 10.55 11.00
CA LEU A 12 -6.64 9.52 11.99
C LEU A 12 -6.79 8.11 11.39
N ALA A 13 -7.86 7.87 10.63
CA ALA A 13 -8.10 6.60 9.93
C ALA A 13 -7.01 6.30 8.89
N ASP A 14 -6.60 7.28 8.10
CA ASP A 14 -5.51 7.17 7.13
C ASP A 14 -4.20 6.76 7.82
N THR A 15 -3.92 7.36 8.98
CA THR A 15 -2.74 7.06 9.79
C THR A 15 -2.81 5.64 10.37
N ALA A 16 -3.97 5.22 10.88
CA ALA A 16 -4.19 3.87 11.40
C ALA A 16 -3.98 2.81 10.32
N VAL A 17 -4.56 2.99 9.13
CA VAL A 17 -4.39 2.07 8.00
C VAL A 17 -2.92 1.97 7.58
N LYS A 18 -2.21 3.10 7.53
CA LYS A 18 -0.76 3.10 7.22
C LYS A 18 0.02 2.28 8.24
N LEU A 19 -0.22 2.49 9.53
CA LEU A 19 0.45 1.77 10.62
C LEU A 19 0.18 0.26 10.53
N TYR A 20 -1.07 -0.15 10.37
CA TYR A 20 -1.44 -1.56 10.26
C TYR A 20 -0.88 -2.22 8.99
N ARG A 21 -0.82 -1.49 7.87
CA ARG A 21 -0.18 -1.96 6.64
C ARG A 21 1.32 -2.19 6.83
N GLU A 22 2.02 -1.27 7.50
CA GLU A 22 3.44 -1.43 7.82
C GLU A 22 3.67 -2.65 8.73
N GLN A 23 2.86 -2.83 9.76
CA GLN A 23 2.93 -4.01 10.62
C GLN A 23 2.65 -5.31 9.86
N ALA A 24 1.64 -5.34 9.00
CA ALA A 24 1.30 -6.50 8.19
C ALA A 24 2.47 -6.87 7.25
N LYS A 25 3.07 -5.88 6.59
CA LYS A 25 4.28 -6.07 5.77
C LYS A 25 5.44 -6.69 6.54
N VAL A 26 5.66 -6.25 7.79
CA VAL A 26 6.71 -6.82 8.65
C VAL A 26 6.40 -8.28 8.99
N ARG A 27 5.13 -8.63 9.30
CA ARG A 27 4.73 -10.01 9.61
C ARG A 27 4.93 -10.96 8.44
N VAL A 28 4.65 -10.53 7.21
CA VAL A 28 4.78 -11.36 6.00
C VAL A 28 6.18 -11.31 5.38
N ARG A 29 7.11 -10.53 5.94
CA ARG A 29 8.43 -10.29 5.35
C ARG A 29 9.21 -11.58 5.07
N THR A 30 9.25 -12.51 6.01
CA THR A 30 9.97 -13.79 5.82
C THR A 30 9.38 -14.60 4.65
N GLN A 31 8.06 -14.65 4.55
CA GLN A 31 7.38 -15.33 3.44
C GLN A 31 7.61 -14.60 2.11
N ALA A 32 7.62 -13.27 2.12
CA ALA A 32 7.93 -12.46 0.95
C ALA A 32 9.37 -12.67 0.48
N GLU A 33 10.34 -12.77 1.40
CA GLU A 33 11.74 -13.09 1.11
C GLU A 33 11.89 -14.48 0.48
N GLU A 34 11.20 -15.49 0.99
CA GLU A 34 11.21 -16.84 0.40
C GLU A 34 10.61 -16.85 -1.02
N ARG A 35 9.48 -16.16 -1.24
CA ARG A 35 8.86 -16.05 -2.57
C ARG A 35 9.72 -15.26 -3.55
N ALA A 36 10.37 -14.19 -3.08
CA ALA A 36 11.30 -13.41 -3.89
C ALA A 36 12.53 -14.26 -4.29
N GLU A 37 13.07 -15.06 -3.36
CA GLU A 37 14.15 -16.02 -3.67
C GLU A 37 13.71 -17.02 -4.74
N ASP A 38 12.51 -17.57 -4.63
CA ASP A 38 11.99 -18.51 -5.63
C ASP A 38 11.83 -17.88 -7.02
N ARG A 39 11.38 -16.63 -7.12
CA ARG A 39 11.33 -15.89 -8.41
C ARG A 39 12.72 -15.66 -9.00
N ILE A 40 13.71 -15.33 -8.17
CA ILE A 40 15.11 -15.18 -8.63
C ILE A 40 15.65 -16.52 -9.14
N LEU A 41 15.38 -17.60 -8.42
CA LEU A 41 15.79 -18.95 -8.84
C LEU A 41 15.11 -19.38 -10.13
N ASP A 42 13.84 -19.04 -10.35
CA ASP A 42 13.13 -19.31 -11.61
C ASP A 42 13.73 -18.54 -12.79
N ALA A 43 14.22 -17.30 -12.57
CA ALA A 43 14.91 -16.53 -13.59
C ALA A 43 16.32 -17.06 -13.89
N LEU A 44 17.03 -17.58 -12.88
CA LEU A 44 18.39 -18.13 -13.02
C LEU A 44 18.42 -19.55 -13.59
N LEU A 45 17.45 -20.35 -13.19
CA LEU A 45 17.23 -21.72 -13.64
C LEU A 45 15.90 -21.73 -14.38
N PRO A 46 15.83 -21.11 -15.57
CA PRO A 46 14.64 -21.23 -16.38
C PRO A 46 14.39 -22.72 -16.52
N ARG A 47 13.20 -23.16 -16.07
CA ARG A 47 12.74 -24.52 -16.33
C ARG A 47 13.05 -24.74 -17.80
N ARG A 48 13.70 -25.85 -18.15
CA ARG A 48 13.74 -26.28 -19.55
C ARG A 48 12.29 -26.55 -19.95
N SER A 49 11.53 -25.49 -20.24
CA SER A 49 10.42 -25.55 -21.15
C SER A 49 11.04 -26.17 -22.38
N GLY A 50 10.58 -27.38 -22.71
CA GLY A 50 11.09 -28.13 -23.85
C GLY A 50 11.35 -27.19 -25.01
N GLY A 51 12.54 -27.31 -25.59
CA GLY A 51 12.91 -26.55 -26.77
C GLY A 51 11.80 -26.62 -27.83
N ILE A 52 11.72 -25.56 -28.63
CA ILE A 52 10.86 -25.40 -29.82
C ILE A 52 10.50 -26.75 -30.44
N GLY A 53 9.34 -27.27 -30.05
CA GLY A 53 8.85 -28.59 -30.40
C GLY A 53 7.40 -28.67 -29.95
N PHE A 54 6.48 -28.71 -30.92
CA PHE A 54 5.06 -28.95 -30.71
C PHE A 54 4.87 -30.37 -30.17
N ASP A 55 5.07 -30.57 -28.87
CA ASP A 55 4.73 -31.82 -28.21
C ASP A 55 3.86 -31.53 -26.97
N PRO A 56 2.53 -31.71 -27.06
CA PRO A 56 1.58 -31.36 -25.99
C PRO A 56 1.76 -32.15 -24.68
N GLU A 57 2.63 -33.15 -24.66
CA GLU A 57 2.83 -34.06 -23.52
C GLU A 57 3.88 -33.55 -22.50
N VAL A 58 4.74 -32.60 -22.88
CA VAL A 58 5.84 -32.10 -22.03
C VAL A 58 5.39 -31.06 -21.01
N ALA A 59 4.18 -30.51 -21.16
CA ALA A 59 3.58 -29.53 -20.24
C ALA A 59 3.23 -30.10 -18.86
N ARG A 60 3.39 -31.42 -18.65
CA ARG A 60 3.13 -32.13 -17.38
C ARG A 60 4.37 -32.79 -16.77
N SER A 61 5.57 -32.38 -17.16
CA SER A 61 6.78 -32.93 -16.57
C SER A 61 6.93 -32.41 -15.13
N GLU A 62 6.65 -33.28 -14.16
CA GLU A 62 7.01 -33.11 -12.75
C GLU A 62 8.48 -32.67 -12.64
N PRO A 63 8.83 -31.78 -11.68
CA PRO A 63 10.21 -31.37 -11.49
C PRO A 63 11.09 -32.60 -11.28
N SER A 64 12.09 -32.80 -12.14
CA SER A 64 13.00 -33.94 -11.98
C SER A 64 13.74 -33.80 -10.64
N ALA A 65 14.08 -34.93 -10.00
CA ALA A 65 14.83 -34.91 -8.74
C ALA A 65 16.15 -34.12 -8.83
N GLN A 66 16.76 -34.06 -10.03
CA GLN A 66 17.97 -33.29 -10.32
C GLN A 66 17.74 -31.77 -10.37
N ASP A 67 16.58 -31.32 -10.86
CA ASP A 67 16.22 -29.89 -10.85
C ASP A 67 16.05 -29.39 -9.41
N ASN A 68 15.50 -30.25 -8.55
CA ASN A 68 15.29 -29.93 -7.14
C ASN A 68 16.61 -29.82 -6.37
N GLU A 69 17.57 -30.73 -6.62
CA GLU A 69 18.90 -30.67 -6.00
C GLU A 69 19.70 -29.43 -6.45
N THR A 70 19.61 -29.07 -7.73
CA THR A 70 20.23 -27.86 -8.27
C THR A 70 19.63 -26.61 -7.64
N ARG A 71 18.30 -26.53 -7.52
CA ARG A 71 17.61 -25.40 -6.88
C ARG A 71 18.03 -25.21 -5.42
N ILE A 72 18.20 -26.30 -4.66
CA ILE A 72 18.68 -26.24 -3.28
C ILE A 72 20.10 -25.67 -3.18
N LYS A 73 21.01 -26.08 -4.08
CA LYS A 73 22.39 -25.54 -4.13
C LYS A 73 22.40 -24.06 -4.47
N PHE A 74 21.66 -23.66 -5.50
CA PHE A 74 21.55 -22.25 -5.89
C PHE A 74 20.89 -21.38 -4.82
N ARG A 75 19.91 -21.90 -4.07
CA ARG A 75 19.32 -21.19 -2.93
C ARG A 75 20.36 -20.91 -1.84
N LYS A 76 21.24 -21.87 -1.54
CA LYS A 76 22.35 -21.66 -0.60
C LYS A 76 23.32 -20.59 -1.11
N MET A 77 23.75 -20.66 -2.37
CA MET A 77 24.63 -19.67 -2.98
C MET A 77 24.00 -18.26 -3.01
N LEU A 78 22.70 -18.18 -3.28
CA LEU A 78 21.93 -16.94 -3.28
C LEU A 78 21.86 -16.31 -1.88
N ARG A 79 21.73 -17.12 -0.82
CA ARG A 79 21.77 -16.65 0.57
C ARG A 79 23.17 -16.25 1.04
N ASN A 80 24.21 -16.89 0.49
CA ASN A 80 25.61 -16.54 0.73
C ASN A 80 26.06 -15.27 -0.03
N GLY A 81 25.24 -14.72 -0.92
CA GLY A 81 25.57 -13.53 -1.73
C GLY A 81 26.48 -13.81 -2.92
N GLU A 82 26.75 -15.08 -3.25
CA GLU A 82 27.66 -15.47 -4.33
C GLU A 82 27.11 -15.14 -5.74
N LEU A 83 25.80 -14.85 -5.83
CA LEU A 83 25.09 -14.58 -7.08
C LEU A 83 24.69 -13.09 -7.23
N ASP A 84 25.05 -12.23 -6.28
CA ASP A 84 24.56 -10.85 -6.19
C ASP A 84 24.89 -9.99 -7.42
N GLU A 85 26.05 -10.24 -8.05
CA GLU A 85 26.53 -9.52 -9.24
C GLU A 85 25.91 -10.02 -10.55
N ARG A 86 25.25 -11.17 -10.53
CA ARG A 86 24.68 -11.75 -11.75
C ARG A 86 23.45 -10.97 -12.18
N GLU A 87 23.34 -10.72 -13.48
CA GLU A 87 22.18 -10.07 -14.08
C GLU A 87 21.07 -11.08 -14.33
N ILE A 88 19.84 -10.68 -14.02
CA ILE A 88 18.62 -11.43 -14.30
C ILE A 88 17.61 -10.53 -15.00
N GLU A 89 16.83 -11.13 -15.88
CA GLU A 89 15.69 -10.48 -16.51
C GLU A 89 14.43 -10.78 -15.69
N LEU A 90 13.75 -9.73 -15.23
CA LEU A 90 12.55 -9.86 -14.43
C LEU A 90 11.41 -9.03 -15.02
N ASP A 91 10.23 -9.63 -15.01
CA ASP A 91 8.96 -8.94 -15.20
C ASP A 91 8.60 -8.23 -13.90
N LEU A 92 8.95 -6.94 -13.80
CA LEU A 92 8.55 -6.11 -12.68
C LEU A 92 7.30 -5.32 -13.05
N ALA A 93 6.35 -5.21 -12.12
CA ALA A 93 5.17 -4.38 -12.30
C ALA A 93 5.61 -2.93 -12.52
N ALA A 94 5.44 -2.42 -13.73
CA ALA A 94 5.67 -1.02 -14.03
C ALA A 94 4.40 -0.24 -13.69
N ASN A 95 4.48 0.65 -12.70
CA ASN A 95 3.52 1.75 -12.58
C ASN A 95 3.77 2.68 -13.77
N VAL A 96 3.04 2.47 -14.87
CA VAL A 96 3.07 3.39 -15.99
C VAL A 96 2.37 4.67 -15.54
N SER A 97 3.14 5.57 -14.92
CA SER A 97 2.75 6.97 -14.74
C SER A 97 2.82 7.61 -16.12
N MET A 98 1.75 7.48 -16.87
CA MET A 98 1.56 8.24 -18.10
C MET A 98 1.32 9.68 -17.69
N ASP A 99 2.35 10.52 -17.79
CA ASP A 99 2.23 11.96 -17.62
C ASP A 99 1.53 12.53 -18.85
N ILE A 100 0.20 12.55 -18.78
CA ILE A 100 -0.63 13.28 -19.72
C ILE A 100 -0.45 14.76 -19.36
N MET A 101 0.28 15.49 -20.22
CA MET A 101 0.39 16.95 -20.12
C MET A 101 -0.99 17.54 -20.47
N THR A 102 -1.86 17.68 -19.47
CA THR A 102 -3.19 18.29 -19.62
C THR A 102 -3.09 19.82 -19.64
N PRO A 103 -3.76 20.51 -20.59
CA PRO A 103 -3.83 21.98 -20.61
C PRO A 103 -4.45 22.55 -19.32
N PRO A 104 -4.05 23.77 -18.89
CA PRO A 104 -4.57 24.40 -17.68
C PRO A 104 -6.09 24.56 -17.76
N GLY A 105 -6.80 24.06 -16.74
CA GLY A 105 -8.27 24.02 -16.66
C GLY A 105 -8.91 22.64 -16.80
N MET A 106 -8.14 21.57 -17.06
CA MET A 106 -8.65 20.19 -17.18
C MET A 106 -7.92 19.16 -16.28
N GLU A 107 -7.27 19.60 -15.20
CA GLU A 107 -6.49 18.72 -14.30
C GLU A 107 -7.35 17.66 -13.60
N GLU A 108 -8.58 18.00 -13.22
CA GLU A 108 -9.49 17.08 -12.52
C GLU A 108 -9.98 15.96 -13.46
N MET A 109 -10.25 16.29 -14.73
CA MET A 109 -10.62 15.32 -15.77
C MET A 109 -9.42 14.42 -16.13
N GLY A 110 -8.19 14.96 -16.10
CA GLY A 110 -6.96 14.20 -16.31
C GLY A 110 -6.74 13.10 -15.27
N GLN A 111 -7.01 13.39 -13.99
CA GLN A 111 -6.92 12.39 -12.90
C GLN A 111 -8.01 11.31 -13.01
N GLN A 112 -9.24 11.71 -13.37
CA GLN A 112 -10.33 10.76 -13.59
C GLN A 112 -10.07 9.85 -14.80
N LEU A 113 -9.57 10.40 -15.91
CA LEU A 113 -9.11 9.62 -17.08
C LEU A 113 -7.95 8.68 -16.71
N LYS A 114 -6.97 9.11 -15.92
CA LYS A 114 -5.87 8.25 -15.44
C LYS A 114 -6.39 7.05 -14.65
N SER A 115 -7.38 7.28 -13.76
CA SER A 115 -8.01 6.22 -12.97
C SER A 115 -8.85 5.25 -13.83
N MET A 116 -9.53 5.77 -14.86
CA MET A 116 -10.27 4.96 -15.83
C MET A 116 -9.32 4.14 -16.74
N PHE A 117 -8.21 4.72 -17.20
CA PHE A 117 -7.21 4.03 -18.02
C PHE A 117 -6.48 2.93 -17.25
N ALA A 118 -6.19 3.13 -15.96
CA ALA A 118 -5.64 2.10 -15.09
C ALA A 118 -6.60 0.91 -14.92
N ASN A 119 -7.92 1.15 -14.96
CA ASN A 119 -8.95 0.10 -14.86
C ASN A 119 -9.35 -0.54 -16.20
N LEU A 120 -9.22 0.17 -17.34
CA LEU A 120 -9.67 -0.29 -18.66
C LEU A 120 -8.54 -0.88 -19.52
N GLY A 121 -7.30 -0.41 -19.32
CA GLY A 121 -6.11 -0.99 -19.94
C GLY A 121 -5.50 -2.02 -19.00
N GLY A 122 -5.78 -3.31 -19.26
CA GLY A 122 -5.38 -4.47 -18.45
C GLY A 122 -4.10 -4.27 -17.62
N GLY A 123 -4.27 -4.52 -16.31
CA GLY A 123 -3.37 -4.17 -15.21
C GLY A 123 -1.89 -4.05 -15.55
N ALA A 124 -1.27 -2.98 -15.03
CA ALA A 124 0.17 -2.74 -14.93
C ALA A 124 1.01 -3.73 -15.74
N LYS A 125 1.12 -3.52 -17.07
CA LYS A 125 1.91 -4.41 -17.94
C LYS A 125 3.31 -4.51 -17.34
N ALA A 126 3.64 -5.71 -16.85
CA ALA A 126 4.96 -5.98 -16.30
C ALA A 126 5.99 -5.69 -17.39
N HIS A 127 6.99 -4.87 -17.07
CA HIS A 127 8.02 -4.52 -18.03
C HIS A 127 9.26 -5.34 -17.72
N LYS A 128 9.75 -6.07 -18.74
CA LYS A 128 11.01 -6.79 -18.69
C LYS A 128 12.13 -5.81 -18.43
N ARG A 129 12.76 -5.93 -17.26
CA ARG A 129 13.94 -5.16 -16.90
C ARG A 129 15.06 -6.15 -16.59
N THR A 130 16.24 -5.86 -17.10
CA THR A 130 17.48 -6.53 -16.70
C THR A 130 18.09 -5.74 -15.55
N LEU A 131 18.36 -6.43 -14.45
CA LEU A 131 19.01 -5.84 -13.28
C LEU A 131 19.81 -6.91 -12.53
N THR A 132 20.75 -6.47 -11.70
CA THR A 132 21.53 -7.37 -10.84
C THR A 132 20.64 -7.98 -9.76
N ILE A 133 20.95 -9.20 -9.34
CA ILE A 133 20.24 -9.88 -8.23
C ILE A 133 20.24 -9.02 -6.97
N LYS A 134 21.35 -8.34 -6.69
CA LYS A 134 21.48 -7.40 -5.56
C LYS A 134 20.44 -6.28 -5.62
N ALA A 135 20.19 -5.71 -6.79
CA ALA A 135 19.19 -4.66 -6.97
C ALA A 135 17.76 -5.23 -7.04
N ALA A 136 17.61 -6.45 -7.54
CA ALA A 136 16.31 -7.11 -7.73
C ALA A 136 15.69 -7.59 -6.43
N ARG A 137 16.50 -8.12 -5.52
CA ARG A 137 16.05 -8.71 -4.26
C ARG A 137 15.12 -7.77 -3.46
N PRO A 138 15.50 -6.53 -3.12
CA PRO A 138 14.61 -5.65 -2.34
C PRO A 138 13.31 -5.31 -3.08
N LEU A 139 13.35 -5.12 -4.40
CA LEU A 139 12.17 -4.81 -5.22
C LEU A 139 11.18 -5.98 -5.24
N LEU A 140 11.68 -7.19 -5.41
CA LEU A 140 10.86 -8.41 -5.41
C LEU A 140 10.25 -8.68 -4.03
N VAL A 141 11.01 -8.45 -2.95
CA VAL A 141 10.48 -8.61 -1.59
C VAL A 141 9.33 -7.64 -1.35
N GLU A 142 9.45 -6.39 -1.79
CA GLU A 142 8.37 -5.40 -1.65
C GLU A 142 7.12 -5.80 -2.45
N GLU A 143 7.30 -6.28 -3.69
CA GLU A 143 6.21 -6.75 -4.55
C GLU A 143 5.48 -7.96 -3.93
N GLU A 144 6.23 -8.98 -3.49
CA GLU A 144 5.65 -10.19 -2.89
C GLU A 144 5.02 -9.91 -1.53
N ALA A 145 5.59 -9.02 -0.73
CA ALA A 145 4.97 -8.56 0.51
C ALA A 145 3.64 -7.85 0.23
N GLY A 146 3.56 -7.03 -0.82
CA GLY A 146 2.31 -6.39 -1.24
C GLY A 146 1.21 -7.39 -1.63
N LYS A 147 1.58 -8.49 -2.30
CA LYS A 147 0.62 -9.56 -2.68
C LYS A 147 0.16 -10.41 -1.51
N LEU A 148 1.00 -10.55 -0.48
CA LEU A 148 0.71 -11.34 0.72
C LEU A 148 -0.19 -10.61 1.72
N VAL A 149 -0.25 -9.29 1.63
CA VAL A 149 -1.03 -8.45 2.52
C VAL A 149 -2.49 -8.43 2.10
N ASN A 150 -3.39 -8.78 3.02
CA ASN A 150 -4.83 -8.64 2.82
C ASN A 150 -5.29 -7.23 3.23
N GLU A 151 -5.72 -6.43 2.25
CA GLU A 151 -6.17 -5.06 2.45
C GLU A 151 -7.50 -4.97 3.22
N ASP A 152 -8.37 -5.99 3.13
CA ASP A 152 -9.65 -5.99 3.86
C ASP A 152 -9.45 -6.26 5.36
N ASP A 153 -8.50 -7.15 5.69
CA ASP A 153 -8.12 -7.41 7.09
C ASP A 153 -7.47 -6.18 7.72
N ILE A 154 -6.59 -5.49 6.97
CA ILE A 154 -5.98 -4.23 7.42
C ILE A 154 -7.06 -3.19 7.68
N ARG A 155 -8.01 -3.03 6.75
CA ARG A 155 -9.07 -2.03 6.87
C ARG A 155 -9.90 -2.26 8.12
N THR A 156 -10.32 -3.51 8.35
CA THR A 156 -11.12 -3.89 9.51
C THR A 156 -10.36 -3.64 10.81
N ALA A 157 -9.12 -4.10 10.89
CA ALA A 157 -8.28 -3.91 12.08
C ALA A 157 -7.93 -2.44 12.34
N ALA A 158 -7.74 -1.63 11.28
CA ALA A 158 -7.46 -0.22 11.40
C ALA A 158 -8.68 0.58 11.89
N ILE A 159 -9.90 0.23 11.47
CA ILE A 159 -11.14 0.83 11.99
C ILE A 159 -11.25 0.53 13.48
N GLU A 160 -11.14 -0.74 13.87
CA GLU A 160 -11.20 -1.14 15.28
C GLU A 160 -10.14 -0.41 16.13
N ALA A 161 -8.91 -0.31 15.63
CA ALA A 161 -7.84 0.41 16.30
C ALA A 161 -8.10 1.92 16.42
N CYS A 162 -8.67 2.53 15.37
CA CYS A 162 -9.05 3.93 15.38
C CYS A 162 -10.13 4.18 16.44
N GLU A 163 -11.16 3.33 16.50
CA GLU A 163 -12.25 3.46 17.47
C GLU A 163 -11.77 3.24 18.91
N GLN A 164 -10.96 2.21 19.17
CA GLN A 164 -10.61 1.78 20.53
C GLN A 164 -9.34 2.42 21.11
N HIS A 165 -8.42 2.83 20.23
CA HIS A 165 -7.08 3.29 20.60
C HIS A 165 -6.68 4.59 19.91
N GLY A 166 -7.60 5.21 19.17
CA GLY A 166 -7.38 6.51 18.55
C GLY A 166 -7.12 7.59 19.59
N ILE A 167 -6.17 8.48 19.29
CA ILE A 167 -5.86 9.66 20.10
C ILE A 167 -5.81 10.87 19.18
N VAL A 168 -6.61 11.89 19.48
CA VAL A 168 -6.67 13.16 18.78
C VAL A 168 -6.14 14.26 19.71
N PHE A 169 -5.02 14.86 19.33
CA PHE A 169 -4.49 16.02 20.03
C PHE A 169 -4.95 17.31 19.33
N ILE A 170 -5.73 18.13 20.04
CA ILE A 170 -6.16 19.45 19.59
C ILE A 170 -5.29 20.52 20.27
N ASP A 171 -4.35 21.08 19.52
CA ASP A 171 -3.50 22.17 20.01
C ASP A 171 -4.22 23.53 19.93
N GLU A 172 -3.75 24.50 20.72
CA GLU A 172 -4.25 25.88 20.75
C GLU A 172 -5.79 26.01 20.90
N ILE A 173 -6.43 25.06 21.60
CA ILE A 173 -7.88 25.09 21.85
C ILE A 173 -8.33 26.35 22.61
N ASP A 174 -7.42 26.98 23.34
CA ASP A 174 -7.64 28.26 24.01
C ASP A 174 -7.90 29.43 23.04
N LYS A 175 -7.44 29.33 21.78
CA LYS A 175 -7.69 30.36 20.75
C LYS A 175 -9.14 30.39 20.31
N VAL A 176 -9.83 29.25 20.38
CA VAL A 176 -11.26 29.15 20.03
C VAL A 176 -12.17 29.37 21.23
N ALA A 177 -11.65 29.33 22.46
CA ALA A 177 -12.38 29.67 23.68
C ALA A 177 -12.64 31.18 23.81
N LYS A 178 -13.80 31.57 24.37
CA LYS A 178 -14.10 32.98 24.66
C LYS A 178 -13.19 33.49 25.78
N ARG A 179 -12.62 34.69 25.59
CA ARG A 179 -12.12 35.51 26.71
C ARG A 179 -13.31 36.32 27.23
N GLY A 180 -13.64 36.19 28.51
CA GLY A 180 -14.73 36.95 29.13
C GLY A 180 -14.62 38.44 28.80
N ASP A 181 -15.76 39.06 28.45
CA ASP A 181 -16.04 40.51 28.38
C ASP A 181 -16.05 41.25 27.03
N ASN A 182 -15.65 40.66 25.90
CA ASN A 182 -15.76 41.36 24.60
C ASN A 182 -16.83 40.74 23.69
N VAL A 183 -18.05 41.28 23.74
CA VAL A 183 -19.13 40.99 22.78
C VAL A 183 -18.82 41.75 21.49
N GLY A 184 -18.19 41.12 20.50
CA GLY A 184 -17.93 41.78 19.23
C GLY A 184 -17.46 40.87 18.11
N GLY A 185 -18.27 40.78 17.03
CA GLY A 185 -17.92 40.47 15.63
C GLY A 185 -17.18 39.16 15.28
N GLY A 186 -16.06 38.86 15.93
CA GLY A 186 -15.21 37.69 15.69
C GLY A 186 -15.59 36.45 16.50
N ASP A 187 -16.53 36.57 17.45
CA ASP A 187 -16.93 35.47 18.35
C ASP A 187 -17.69 34.35 17.64
N VAL A 188 -18.51 34.68 16.63
CA VAL A 188 -19.36 33.70 15.91
C VAL A 188 -18.52 32.64 15.19
N SER A 189 -17.36 33.03 14.64
CA SER A 189 -16.47 32.09 13.95
C SER A 189 -15.70 31.17 14.92
N ARG A 190 -15.43 31.62 16.14
CA ARG A 190 -14.72 30.82 17.16
C ARG A 190 -15.65 29.82 17.82
N GLU A 191 -16.88 30.24 18.13
CA GLU A 191 -17.94 29.36 18.60
C GLU A 191 -18.35 28.31 17.56
N GLY A 192 -18.32 28.68 16.27
CA GLY A 192 -18.56 27.74 15.18
C GLY A 192 -17.64 26.52 15.25
N VAL A 193 -16.33 26.73 15.47
CA VAL A 193 -15.36 25.63 15.59
C VAL A 193 -15.66 24.72 16.79
N GLN A 194 -16.04 25.30 17.94
CA GLN A 194 -16.41 24.50 19.11
C GLN A 194 -17.66 23.66 18.84
N ARG A 195 -18.69 24.27 18.25
CA ARG A 195 -19.94 23.58 17.92
C ARG A 195 -19.70 22.45 16.91
N ASP A 196 -18.82 22.66 15.95
CA ASP A 196 -18.50 21.67 14.94
C ASP A 196 -17.60 20.54 15.51
N LEU A 197 -16.85 20.79 16.60
CA LEU A 197 -16.09 19.77 17.34
C LEU A 197 -16.94 18.94 18.31
N LEU A 198 -18.06 19.48 18.81
CA LEU A 198 -18.91 18.79 19.80
C LEU A 198 -19.33 17.37 19.37
N PRO A 199 -19.80 17.13 18.13
CA PRO A 199 -20.17 15.78 17.69
C PRO A 199 -19.02 14.78 17.77
N LEU A 200 -17.77 15.21 17.59
CA LEU A 200 -16.62 14.31 17.66
C LEU A 200 -16.35 13.88 19.10
N VAL A 201 -16.44 14.80 20.06
CA VAL A 201 -16.16 14.53 21.48
C VAL A 201 -17.32 13.88 22.23
N GLU A 202 -18.57 14.13 21.81
CA GLU A 202 -19.77 13.52 22.40
C GLU A 202 -20.05 12.10 21.87
N GLY A 203 -19.42 11.72 20.75
CA GLY A 203 -19.64 10.46 20.06
C GLY A 203 -20.51 10.65 18.82
N SER A 204 -19.91 10.42 17.64
CA SER A 204 -20.60 10.44 16.35
C SER A 204 -20.06 9.38 15.41
N ASN A 205 -20.83 9.13 14.34
CA ASN A 205 -20.43 8.26 13.24
C ASN A 205 -19.86 9.11 12.10
N VAL A 206 -18.58 8.96 11.81
CA VAL A 206 -17.91 9.67 10.71
C VAL A 206 -17.68 8.71 9.55
N SER A 207 -18.10 9.11 8.34
CA SER A 207 -17.89 8.32 7.13
C SER A 207 -16.49 8.55 6.56
N THR A 208 -15.77 7.46 6.29
CA THR A 208 -14.44 7.48 5.68
C THR A 208 -14.41 6.56 4.45
N LYS A 209 -13.34 6.67 3.65
CA LYS A 209 -13.12 5.75 2.50
C LYS A 209 -12.87 4.29 2.91
N TYR A 210 -12.66 4.03 4.20
CA TYR A 210 -12.46 2.70 4.76
C TYR A 210 -13.72 2.13 5.40
N GLY A 211 -14.70 2.98 5.73
CA GLY A 211 -15.90 2.60 6.46
C GLY A 211 -16.32 3.69 7.43
N THR A 212 -17.37 3.41 8.18
CA THR A 212 -17.85 4.30 9.24
C THR A 212 -17.01 4.07 10.50
N ILE A 213 -16.61 5.17 11.15
CA ILE A 213 -15.85 5.15 12.40
C ILE A 213 -16.69 5.82 13.49
N LYS A 214 -16.78 5.15 14.64
CA LYS A 214 -17.40 5.66 15.87
C LYS A 214 -16.39 6.39 16.73
N THR A 215 -16.68 7.62 17.11
CA THR A 215 -15.75 8.43 17.91
C THR A 215 -15.90 8.27 19.42
N ASP A 216 -16.85 7.44 19.88
CA ASP A 216 -17.23 7.25 21.30
C ASP A 216 -16.06 6.90 22.24
N HIS A 217 -15.01 6.26 21.73
CA HIS A 217 -13.87 5.76 22.51
C HIS A 217 -12.53 6.35 22.07
N ILE A 218 -12.56 7.35 21.17
CA ILE A 218 -11.37 8.08 20.77
C ILE A 218 -11.00 9.06 21.90
N LEU A 219 -9.72 9.07 22.28
CA LEU A 219 -9.18 9.97 23.30
C LEU A 219 -8.84 11.35 22.73
#